data_AF-A0A445GXT5-F1
#
_entry.id   AF-A0A445GXT5-F1
#
_cell.length_a   1.000
_cell.length_b   1.000
_cell.length_c   1.000
_cell.angle_alpha   90.00
_cell.angle_beta   90.00
_cell.angle_gamma   90.00
#
_symmetry.space_group_name_H-M   'P 1'
#
loop_
_entity.id
_entity.type
_entity.pdbx_description
1 polymer ?
#
loop_
_entity_poly.entity_id
_entity_poly.type
_entity_poly.pdbx_seq_one_letter_code
_entity_poly.pdbx_strand_id
1 'polypeptide(L)'
;MANGQKTWCVAKPSSDQATLLANLNYACSQVDCRILQKGCPCSYPDNLMNHASIAMNLYYQSRGKNHWNCDFRASGLVVVTDPSMSHYSLSCLAKFFSLMKYLC
;
A
#
# COMPACT_ATOMS: atom_id res chain seq x y z
N MET A 1 15.53 -7.53 -21.43
CA MET A 1 15.71 -7.86 -20.00
C MET A 1 15.30 -6.66 -19.16
N ALA A 2 13.99 -6.47 -18.97
CA ALA A 2 13.49 -5.42 -18.09
C ALA A 2 13.54 -5.94 -16.65
N ASN A 3 14.68 -5.78 -15.99
CA ASN A 3 14.72 -5.81 -14.54
C ASN A 3 14.05 -4.53 -14.04
N GLY A 4 12.74 -4.41 -14.27
CA GLY A 4 11.94 -3.28 -13.82
C GLY A 4 11.89 -3.36 -12.31
N GLN A 5 12.73 -2.57 -11.65
CA GLN A 5 12.78 -2.51 -10.19
C GLN A 5 11.36 -2.27 -9.69
N LYS A 6 10.77 -3.31 -9.09
CA LYS A 6 9.40 -3.27 -8.62
C LYS A 6 9.44 -2.43 -7.35
N THR A 7 9.09 -1.16 -7.45
CA THR A 7 8.99 -0.25 -6.30
C THR A 7 7.58 -0.32 -5.76
N TRP A 8 7.45 -0.28 -4.44
CA TRP A 8 6.18 -0.28 -3.73
C TRP A 8 6.10 0.93 -2.82
N CYS A 9 4.90 1.46 -2.65
CA CYS A 9 4.66 2.54 -1.71
C CYS A 9 3.98 1.99 -0.46
N VAL A 10 4.61 2.12 0.70
CA VAL A 10 4.02 1.71 1.99
C VAL A 10 3.85 2.92 2.88
N ALA A 11 2.85 2.89 3.77
CA ALA A 11 2.69 3.95 4.74
C ALA A 11 3.81 3.87 5.80
N LYS A 12 4.29 5.03 6.24
CA LYS A 12 5.30 5.13 7.29
C LYS A 12 4.66 4.84 8.65
N PRO A 13 5.21 3.92 9.46
CA PRO A 13 4.67 3.63 10.80
C PRO A 13 4.83 4.80 11.78
N SER A 14 5.73 5.74 11.49
CA SER A 14 5.94 6.96 12.27
C SER A 14 4.88 8.05 12.00
N SER A 15 3.95 7.84 11.06
CA SER A 15 2.93 8.83 10.71
C SER A 15 1.71 8.74 11.62
N ASP A 16 1.13 9.89 11.94
CA ASP A 16 -0.12 9.98 12.67
C ASP A 16 -1.27 9.26 11.98
N GLN A 17 -2.11 8.56 12.75
CA GLN A 17 -3.31 7.90 12.24
C GLN A 17 -4.24 8.88 11.49
N ALA A 18 -4.37 10.12 11.96
CA ALA A 18 -5.18 11.13 11.27
C ALA A 18 -4.67 11.42 9.85
N THR A 19 -3.35 11.52 9.69
CA THR A 19 -2.70 11.72 8.39
C THR A 19 -2.85 10.48 7.51
N LEU A 20 -2.67 9.28 8.08
CA LEU A 20 -2.88 8.02 7.36
C LEU A 20 -4.32 7.86 6.87
N LEU A 21 -5.31 8.23 7.67
CA LEU A 21 -6.73 8.20 7.29
C LEU A 21 -7.05 9.19 6.17
N ALA A 22 -6.51 10.41 6.26
CA ALA A 22 -6.66 11.41 5.21
C ALA A 22 -6.05 10.93 3.88
N ASN A 23 -4.84 10.36 3.95
CA ASN A 23 -4.13 9.79 2.79
C ASN A 23 -4.87 8.59 2.20
N LEU A 24 -5.41 7.70 3.05
CA LEU A 24 -6.25 6.59 2.64
C LEU A 24 -7.47 7.10 1.87
N ASN A 25 -8.26 8.01 2.47
CA ASN A 25 -9.48 8.50 1.84
C ASN A 25 -9.18 9.22 0.52
N TYR A 26 -8.09 9.99 0.47
CA TYR A 26 -7.62 10.64 -0.75
C TYR A 26 -7.23 9.63 -1.82
N ALA A 27 -6.45 8.60 -1.47
CA ALA A 27 -6.06 7.55 -2.40
C ALA A 27 -7.30 6.80 -2.91
N CYS A 28 -8.23 6.43 -2.03
CA CYS A 28 -9.48 5.75 -2.39
C CYS A 28 -10.44 6.59 -3.25
N SER A 29 -10.33 7.92 -3.21
CA SER A 29 -11.03 8.78 -4.16
C SER A 29 -10.45 8.72 -5.58
N GLN A 30 -9.21 8.24 -5.72
CA GLN A 30 -8.46 8.19 -6.98
C GLN A 30 -8.32 6.76 -7.52
N VAL A 31 -8.34 5.76 -6.63
CA VAL A 31 -8.22 4.33 -6.98
C VAL A 31 -9.26 3.49 -6.26
N ASP A 32 -9.44 2.29 -6.77
CA ASP A 32 -10.50 1.41 -6.29
C ASP A 32 -10.12 0.67 -5.00
N CYS A 33 -10.56 1.20 -3.86
CA CYS A 33 -10.34 0.62 -2.54
C CYS A 33 -11.34 -0.49 -2.17
N ARG A 34 -12.09 -1.05 -3.13
CA ARG A 34 -13.02 -2.17 -2.87
C ARG A 34 -12.35 -3.36 -2.17
N ILE A 35 -11.06 -3.59 -2.44
CA ILE A 35 -10.25 -4.64 -1.80
C ILE A 35 -9.97 -4.43 -0.30
N LEU A 36 -10.20 -3.22 0.20
CA LEU A 36 -10.06 -2.85 1.62
C LEU A 36 -11.38 -2.98 2.38
N GLN A 37 -12.50 -3.21 1.70
CA GLN A 37 -13.78 -3.35 2.36
C GLN A 37 -13.85 -4.61 3.23
N LYS A 38 -14.63 -4.52 4.30
CA LYS A 38 -14.98 -5.64 5.19
C LYS A 38 -15.55 -6.79 4.35
N GLY A 39 -14.88 -7.95 4.37
CA GLY A 39 -15.21 -9.11 3.53
C GLY A 39 -14.05 -9.64 2.69
N CYS A 40 -12.98 -8.86 2.50
CA CYS A 40 -11.74 -9.34 1.91
C CYS A 40 -10.87 -10.09 2.94
N PRO A 41 -9.94 -10.97 2.52
CA PRO A 41 -9.00 -11.70 3.41
C PRO A 41 -8.05 -10.81 4.23
N CYS A 42 -8.29 -9.51 4.19
CA CYS A 42 -7.54 -8.39 4.71
C CYS A 42 -8.32 -7.57 5.76
N SER A 43 -9.56 -7.92 6.09
CA SER A 43 -10.39 -7.11 6.99
C SER A 43 -10.08 -7.27 8.48
N TYR A 44 -9.14 -8.16 8.84
CA TYR A 44 -8.75 -8.38 10.23
C TYR A 44 -7.25 -8.67 10.33
N PRO A 45 -6.49 -7.95 11.18
CA PRO A 45 -6.91 -6.81 12.01
C PRO A 45 -7.19 -5.53 11.20
N ASP A 46 -8.18 -4.73 11.64
CA ASP A 46 -8.52 -3.41 11.08
C ASP A 46 -7.42 -2.40 11.41
N ASN A 47 -6.28 -2.56 10.74
CA ASN A 47 -5.12 -1.72 10.98
C ASN A 47 -5.10 -0.64 9.90
N LEU A 48 -5.40 0.60 10.29
CA LEU A 48 -5.45 1.75 9.39
C LEU A 48 -4.16 1.90 8.56
N MET A 49 -3.01 1.60 9.17
CA MET A 49 -1.71 1.63 8.49
C MET A 49 -1.62 0.63 7.34
N ASN A 50 -2.22 -0.56 7.47
CA ASN A 50 -2.28 -1.55 6.40
C ASN A 50 -3.18 -1.03 5.26
N HIS A 51 -4.37 -0.52 5.61
CA HIS A 51 -5.30 0.02 4.63
C HIS A 51 -4.69 1.21 3.87
N ALA A 52 -4.07 2.15 4.58
CA ALA A 52 -3.39 3.31 4.00
C ALA A 52 -2.27 2.86 3.04
N SER A 53 -1.41 1.93 3.47
CA SER A 53 -0.33 1.41 2.63
C SER A 53 -0.86 0.77 1.33
N ILE A 54 -1.94 0.00 1.42
CA ILE A 54 -2.57 -0.65 0.27
C ILE A 54 -3.12 0.40 -0.70
N ALA A 55 -3.90 1.35 -0.20
CA ALA A 55 -4.49 2.42 -1.01
C ALA A 55 -3.40 3.31 -1.65
N MET A 56 -2.39 3.71 -0.88
CA MET A 56 -1.24 4.48 -1.35
C MET A 56 -0.45 3.72 -2.42
N ASN A 57 -0.28 2.41 -2.26
CA ASN A 57 0.39 1.58 -3.24
C ASN A 57 -0.41 1.43 -4.55
N LEU A 58 -1.73 1.25 -4.46
CA LEU A 58 -2.61 1.23 -5.63
C LEU A 58 -2.50 2.55 -6.40
N TYR A 59 -2.57 3.67 -5.70
CA TYR A 59 -2.40 5.00 -6.27
C TYR A 59 -1.04 5.16 -6.93
N TYR A 60 0.02 4.76 -6.24
CA TYR A 60 1.39 4.82 -6.76
C TYR A 60 1.55 4.00 -8.06
N GLN A 61 1.01 2.78 -8.11
CA GLN A 61 1.09 1.95 -9.32
C GLN A 61 0.21 2.48 -10.45
N SER A 62 -1.00 2.96 -10.15
CA SER A 62 -1.91 3.58 -11.12
C SER A 62 -1.31 4.85 -11.74
N ARG A 63 -0.51 5.59 -10.97
CA ARG A 63 0.14 6.85 -11.38
C ARG A 63 1.53 6.67 -12.01
N GLY A 64 1.93 5.44 -12.32
CA GLY A 64 3.19 5.17 -13.03
C GLY A 64 4.43 5.01 -12.15
N LYS A 65 4.26 4.72 -10.85
CA LYS A 65 5.35 4.37 -9.92
C LYS A 65 6.42 5.46 -9.77
N ASN A 66 5.98 6.71 -9.68
CA ASN A 66 6.88 7.84 -9.48
C ASN A 66 7.11 8.12 -8.01
N HIS A 67 8.36 8.34 -7.60
CA HIS A 67 8.72 8.61 -6.19
C HIS A 67 7.91 9.75 -5.54
N TRP A 68 7.59 10.83 -6.28
CA TRP A 68 6.78 11.95 -5.78
C TRP A 68 5.33 11.56 -5.47
N ASN A 69 4.79 10.51 -6.10
CA ASN A 69 3.43 10.03 -5.81
C ASN A 69 3.33 9.28 -4.48
N CYS A 70 4.44 8.82 -3.91
CA CYS A 70 4.46 8.11 -2.63
C CYS A 70 4.75 9.03 -1.43
N ASP A 71 5.04 10.31 -1.64
CA ASP A 71 5.44 11.20 -0.53
C ASP A 71 4.31 11.39 0.50
N PHE A 72 3.04 11.50 0.05
CA PHE A 72 1.83 11.55 0.89
C PHE A 72 2.00 12.40 2.18
N ARG A 73 2.60 13.60 2.05
CA ARG A 73 2.99 14.49 3.17
C ARG A 73 4.03 13.84 4.09
N ALA A 74 5.15 13.39 3.53
CA ALA A 74 6.19 12.62 4.22
C ALA A 74 5.70 11.39 5.00
N SER A 75 4.53 10.84 4.62
CA SER A 75 3.89 9.71 5.30
C SER A 75 3.90 8.43 4.50
N GLY A 76 4.44 8.44 3.28
CA GLY A 76 4.72 7.23 2.51
C GLY A 76 6.21 6.99 2.34
N LEU A 77 6.55 5.72 2.16
CA LEU A 77 7.89 5.21 1.97
C LEU A 77 7.91 4.37 0.68
N VAL A 78 8.78 4.75 -0.25
CA VAL A 78 9.05 3.94 -1.43
C VAL A 78 10.04 2.86 -1.03
N VAL A 79 9.63 1.60 -1.11
CA VAL A 79 10.49 0.44 -0.89
C VAL A 79 10.73 -0.26 -2.22
N VAL A 80 11.99 -0.59 -2.49
CA VAL A 80 12.41 -1.41 -3.65
C VAL A 80 12.46 -2.89 -3.30
N THR A 81 12.31 -3.22 -2.02
CA THR A 81 12.31 -4.57 -1.48
C THR A 81 10.88 -5.04 -1.33
N ASP A 82 10.61 -6.26 -1.78
CA ASP A 82 9.29 -6.83 -1.74
C ASP A 82 8.84 -7.09 -0.29
N PRO A 83 7.80 -6.37 0.20
CA PRO A 83 7.35 -6.50 1.58
C PRO A 83 6.63 -7.83 1.85
N SER A 84 6.35 -8.67 0.84
CA SER A 84 5.82 -10.03 1.06
C SER A 84 6.88 -11.02 1.57
N MET A 85 8.16 -10.71 1.42
CA MET A 85 9.28 -11.53 1.91
C MET A 85 9.57 -11.34 3.41
N SER A 86 8.92 -10.36 4.06
CA SER A 86 9.12 -10.09 5.48
C SER A 86 8.41 -11.16 6.34
N HIS A 87 9.19 -11.97 7.07
CA HIS A 87 8.80 -13.14 7.89
C HIS A 87 7.82 -12.83 9.05
N TYR A 88 7.29 -11.61 9.19
CA TYR A 88 6.21 -11.33 10.15
C TYR A 88 4.86 -11.73 9.54
N SER A 89 4.58 -13.01 9.74
CA SER A 89 3.34 -13.76 9.52
C SER A 89 2.06 -12.90 9.56
N LEU A 90 1.21 -13.06 8.54
CA LEU A 90 -0.22 -12.68 8.55
C LEU A 90 -0.60 -11.19 8.56
N SER A 91 0.26 -10.28 8.10
CA SER A 91 -0.22 -8.92 7.78
C SER A 91 -0.94 -8.91 6.42
N CYS A 92 -2.17 -8.39 6.38
CA CYS A 92 -2.95 -8.14 5.15
C CYS A 92 -2.09 -7.52 4.02
N LEU A 93 -1.16 -6.65 4.42
CA LEU A 93 -0.16 -6.04 3.57
C LEU A 93 0.59 -7.06 2.67
N ALA A 94 1.14 -8.12 3.27
CA ALA A 94 1.90 -9.13 2.55
C ALA A 94 1.04 -9.94 1.56
N LYS A 95 -0.20 -10.26 1.94
CA LYS A 95 -1.18 -10.92 1.05
C LYS A 95 -1.54 -10.01 -0.13
N PHE A 96 -1.72 -8.71 0.11
CA PHE A 96 -1.99 -7.75 -0.95
C PHE A 96 -0.81 -7.60 -1.93
N PHE A 97 0.42 -7.46 -1.41
CA PHE A 97 1.62 -7.41 -2.24
C PHE A 97 1.87 -8.71 -3.02
N SER A 98 1.51 -9.86 -2.44
CA SER A 98 1.51 -11.15 -3.13
C SER A 98 0.45 -11.22 -4.24
N LEU A 99 -0.80 -10.82 -3.98
CA LEU A 99 -1.86 -10.76 -5.01
C LEU A 99 -1.49 -9.82 -6.17
N MET A 100 -0.87 -8.68 -5.89
CA MET A 100 -0.37 -7.78 -6.94
C MET A 100 0.87 -8.30 -7.68
N LYS A 101 1.54 -9.34 -7.18
CA LYS A 101 2.53 -10.10 -7.96
C LYS A 101 1.85 -10.94 -9.03
N TYR A 102 0.66 -11.46 -8.76
CA TYR A 102 -0.13 -12.32 -9.67
C TYR A 102 -1.11 -11.56 -10.58
N LEU A 103 -1.39 -10.28 -10.29
CA LEU A 103 -2.30 -9.44 -11.08
C LEU A 103 -1.61 -8.63 -12.20
N CYS A 104 -0.43 -9.09 -12.66
CA CYS A 104 0.28 -8.54 -13.81
C CYS A 104 0.52 -9.62 -14.84
#